data_AF-A0A7C5T7J6-F1
#
_entry.id   AF-A0A7C5T7J6-F1
#
_cell.length_a   1.000
_cell.length_b   1.000
_cell.length_c   1.000
_cell.angle_alpha   90.00
_cell.angle_beta   90.00
_cell.angle_gamma   90.00
#
_symmetry.space_group_name_H-M   'P 1'
#
loop_
_entity.id
_entity.type
_entity.pdbx_description
1 polymer ?
#
loop_
_entity_poly.entity_id
_entity_poly.type
_entity_poly.pdbx_seq_one_letter_code
_entity_poly.pdbx_strand_id
1 'polypeptide(L)'
;MKLVRVIKGVCPTCNAPFYVEEVPGVKNARCPNCSSVIESQGFAIDVVVRLGDCEIRDWERFGQLSPMNQERVLQALESGVAPRELYPLLLKLKETGALICT
;
A
#
# COMPACT_ATOMS: atom_id res chain seq x y z
N MET A 1 -7.04 -5.01 4.96
CA MET A 1 -5.79 -5.23 4.20
C MET A 1 -6.09 -5.98 2.91
N LYS A 2 -5.55 -5.52 1.77
CA LYS A 2 -5.67 -6.18 0.45
C LYS A 2 -4.49 -5.83 -0.45
N LEU A 3 -4.21 -6.69 -1.44
CA LEU A 3 -3.30 -6.34 -2.53
C LEU A 3 -4.03 -5.41 -3.52
N VAL A 4 -3.38 -4.34 -3.92
CA VAL A 4 -3.90 -3.38 -4.90
C VAL A 4 -2.85 -3.10 -5.97
N ARG A 5 -3.33 -2.88 -7.19
CA ARG A 5 -2.50 -2.40 -8.29
C ARG A 5 -2.50 -0.88 -8.25
N VAL A 6 -1.34 -0.29 -8.40
CA VAL A 6 -1.16 1.16 -8.36
C VAL A 6 -0.44 1.61 -9.60
N ILE A 7 -0.88 2.73 -10.15
CA ILE A 7 -0.27 3.38 -11.30
C ILE A 7 0.60 4.49 -10.76
N LYS A 8 1.89 4.47 -11.14
CA LYS A 8 2.85 5.52 -10.79
C LYS A 8 3.44 6.17 -12.03
N GLY A 9 3.62 7.48 -11.95
CA GLY A 9 4.16 8.26 -13.06
C GLY A 9 4.15 9.74 -12.80
N VAL A 10 4.36 10.51 -13.87
CA VAL A 10 4.30 11.97 -13.88
C VAL A 10 3.09 12.39 -14.70
N CYS A 11 2.25 13.26 -14.14
CA CYS A 11 1.06 13.75 -14.83
C CYS A 11 1.48 14.60 -16.04
N PRO A 12 1.00 14.31 -17.27
CA PRO A 12 1.40 15.06 -18.46
C PRO A 12 0.84 16.49 -18.48
N THR A 13 -0.16 16.80 -17.64
CA THR A 13 -0.81 18.13 -17.60
C THR A 13 -0.12 19.08 -16.62
N CYS A 14 0.22 18.60 -15.42
CA CYS A 14 0.78 19.45 -14.36
C CYS A 14 2.21 19.09 -13.95
N ASN A 15 2.81 18.08 -14.58
CA ASN A 15 4.12 17.54 -14.27
C ASN A 15 4.33 17.09 -12.81
N ALA A 16 3.26 16.95 -12.02
CA ALA A 16 3.34 16.42 -10.67
C ALA A 16 3.47 14.88 -10.70
N PRO A 17 4.30 14.29 -9.82
CA PRO A 17 4.30 12.85 -9.61
C PRO A 17 2.94 12.42 -9.05
N PHE A 18 2.46 11.26 -9.48
CA PHE A 18 1.22 10.69 -8.97
C PHE A 18 1.37 9.21 -8.65
N TYR A 19 0.55 8.78 -7.72
CA TYR A 19 0.44 7.41 -7.26
C TYR A 19 -1.03 7.13 -6.96
N VAL A 20 -1.69 6.32 -7.80
CA VAL A 20 -3.15 6.13 -7.76
C VAL A 20 -3.51 4.66 -7.88
N GLU A 21 -4.51 4.21 -7.11
CA GLU A 21 -5.03 2.83 -7.22
C GLU A 21 -5.72 2.63 -8.57
N GLU A 22 -5.36 1.56 -9.26
CA GLU A 22 -6.04 1.14 -10.48
C GLU A 22 -7.41 0.56 -10.11
N VAL A 23 -8.47 1.08 -10.72
CA VAL A 23 -9.82 0.53 -10.57
C VAL A 23 -10.06 -0.46 -11.71
N PRO A 24 -10.37 -1.74 -11.41
CA PRO A 24 -10.64 -2.74 -12.45
C PRO A 24 -11.74 -2.28 -13.41
N GLY A 25 -11.47 -2.38 -14.72
CA GLY A 25 -12.41 -1.96 -15.77
C GLY A 25 -12.40 -0.46 -16.07
N VAL A 26 -11.68 0.36 -15.29
CA VAL A 26 -11.53 1.79 -15.54
C VAL A 26 -10.18 2.05 -16.22
N LYS A 27 -10.22 2.57 -17.44
CA LYS A 27 -9.01 2.85 -18.26
C LYS A 27 -8.33 4.17 -17.93
N ASN A 28 -8.98 5.02 -17.13
CA ASN A 28 -8.51 6.36 -16.85
C ASN A 28 -8.43 6.59 -15.34
N ALA A 29 -7.31 7.13 -14.86
CA ALA A 29 -7.18 7.66 -13.51
C ALA A 29 -7.36 9.18 -13.52
N ARG A 30 -7.56 9.77 -12.34
CA ARG A 30 -7.50 11.24 -12.18
C ARG A 30 -6.21 11.61 -11.47
N CYS A 31 -5.54 12.64 -11.97
CA CYS A 31 -4.40 13.22 -11.26
C CYS A 31 -4.85 13.73 -9.89
N PRO A 32 -4.19 13.33 -8.78
CA PRO A 32 -4.55 13.82 -7.45
C PRO A 32 -4.26 15.32 -7.28
N ASN A 33 -3.40 15.90 -8.12
CA ASN A 33 -2.99 17.31 -8.00
C ASN A 33 -3.88 18.26 -8.82
N CYS A 34 -4.14 17.95 -10.09
CA CYS A 34 -4.90 18.83 -11.00
C CYS A 34 -6.22 18.25 -11.50
N SER A 35 -6.61 17.05 -11.06
CA SER A 35 -7.82 16.34 -11.48
C SER A 35 -7.91 16.02 -12.98
N SER A 36 -6.85 16.23 -13.76
CA SER A 36 -6.83 15.86 -15.18
C SER A 36 -6.98 14.35 -15.35
N VAL A 37 -7.59 13.96 -16.46
CA VAL A 37 -7.78 12.57 -16.83
C VAL A 37 -6.44 12.03 -17.35
N ILE A 38 -5.97 10.94 -16.75
CA ILE A 38 -4.74 10.25 -17.12
C ILE A 38 -5.14 8.89 -17.67
N GLU A 39 -4.84 8.61 -18.93
CA GLU A 39 -4.99 7.26 -19.48
C GLU A 39 -3.98 6.33 -18.79
N SER A 40 -4.45 5.20 -18.27
CA SER A 40 -3.60 4.27 -17.50
C SER A 40 -2.57 3.53 -18.38
N GLN A 41 -2.77 3.53 -19.70
CA GLN A 41 -1.86 2.91 -20.65
C GLN A 41 -0.52 3.66 -20.71
N GLY A 42 0.59 2.94 -20.57
CA GLY A 42 1.95 3.48 -20.67
C GLY A 42 2.61 3.88 -19.36
N PHE A 43 1.87 3.83 -18.23
CA PHE A 43 2.44 4.07 -16.91
C PHE A 43 2.91 2.77 -16.23
N ALA A 44 3.86 2.90 -15.30
CA ALA A 44 4.34 1.78 -14.53
C ALA A 44 3.26 1.33 -13.53
N ILE A 45 2.97 0.03 -13.54
CA ILE A 45 2.05 -0.58 -12.57
C ILE A 45 2.88 -1.27 -11.51
N ASP A 46 2.63 -0.90 -10.25
CA ASP A 46 3.17 -1.58 -9.08
C ASP A 46 2.06 -2.37 -8.37
N VAL A 47 2.46 -3.32 -7.53
CA VAL A 47 1.54 -4.06 -6.66
C VAL A 47 1.95 -3.80 -5.22
N VAL A 48 1.05 -3.25 -4.43
CA VAL A 48 1.29 -2.95 -3.01
C VAL A 48 0.20 -3.54 -2.14
N VAL A 49 0.50 -3.64 -0.85
CA VAL A 49 -0.49 -3.96 0.17
C VAL A 49 -1.09 -2.66 0.66
N ARG A 50 -2.41 -2.51 0.56
CA ARG A 50 -3.12 -1.43 1.22
C ARG A 50 -3.56 -1.91 2.60
N LEU A 51 -3.03 -1.28 3.65
CA LEU A 51 -3.48 -1.48 5.02
C LEU A 51 -4.75 -0.62 5.22
N GLY A 52 -5.72 -1.18 5.93
CA GLY A 52 -6.86 -0.41 6.42
C GLY A 52 -6.50 0.21 7.75
N ASP A 53 -7.48 0.34 8.64
CA ASP A 53 -7.22 0.67 10.04
C ASP A 53 -6.61 -0.56 10.72
N CYS A 54 -5.28 -0.65 10.68
CA CYS A 54 -4.52 -1.75 11.25
C CYS A 54 -3.71 -1.28 12.46
N GLU A 55 -3.66 -2.09 13.52
CA GLU A 55 -2.88 -1.80 14.74
C GLU A 55 -2.25 -3.07 15.34
N ILE A 56 -1.14 -2.89 16.06
CA ILE A 56 -0.47 -3.96 16.79
C ILE A 56 -1.18 -4.15 18.12
N ARG A 57 -1.69 -5.37 18.36
CA ARG A 57 -2.37 -5.74 19.61
C ARG A 57 -1.52 -6.57 20.55
N ASP A 58 -0.65 -7.43 20.01
CA ASP A 58 0.26 -8.26 20.79
C ASP A 58 1.71 -7.82 20.55
N TRP A 59 2.18 -6.92 21.42
CA TRP A 59 3.53 -6.38 21.37
C TRP A 59 4.60 -7.41 21.71
N GLU A 60 4.27 -8.43 22.50
CA GLU A 60 5.21 -9.50 22.85
C GLU A 60 5.52 -10.37 21.63
N ARG A 61 4.48 -10.80 20.89
CA ARG A 61 4.65 -11.54 19.62
C ARG A 61 5.29 -10.69 18.54
N PHE A 62 4.90 -9.41 18.44
CA PHE A 62 5.54 -8.49 17.51
C PHE A 62 7.04 -8.32 17.81
N GLY A 63 7.41 -8.26 19.10
CA GLY A 63 8.78 -8.18 19.56
C GLY A 63 9.67 -9.37 19.16
N GLN A 64 9.09 -10.52 18.79
CA GLN A 64 9.83 -11.69 18.30
C GLN A 64 10.30 -11.55 16.84
N LEU A 65 9.80 -10.55 16.10
CA LEU A 65 10.28 -10.26 14.75
C LEU A 65 11.70 -9.69 14.80
N SER A 66 12.46 -9.85 13.71
CA SER A 66 13.74 -9.15 13.58
C SER A 66 13.53 -7.63 13.60
N PRO A 67 14.50 -6.84 14.09
CA PRO A 67 14.38 -5.38 14.14
C PRO A 67 14.01 -4.75 12.79
N MET A 68 14.60 -5.25 11.70
CA MET A 68 14.28 -4.82 10.33
C MET A 68 12.80 -5.09 9.98
N ASN A 69 12.24 -6.22 10.37
CA ASN A 69 10.84 -6.52 10.10
C ASN A 69 9.90 -5.72 10.99
N GLN A 70 10.30 -5.43 12.25
CA GLN A 70 9.55 -4.54 13.12
C GLN A 70 9.44 -3.14 12.50
N GLU A 71 10.56 -2.57 12.07
CA GLU A 71 10.60 -1.26 11.43
C GLU A 71 9.73 -1.21 10.16
N ARG A 72 9.85 -2.21 9.29
CA ARG A 72 9.05 -2.28 8.05
C ARG A 72 7.56 -2.37 8.32
N VAL A 73 7.13 -3.11 9.35
CA VAL A 73 5.71 -3.20 9.71
C VAL A 73 5.22 -1.88 10.31
N LEU A 74 6.01 -1.23 11.16
CA LEU A 74 5.64 0.09 11.72
C LEU A 74 5.49 1.15 10.62
N GLN A 75 6.44 1.22 9.69
CA GLN A 75 6.36 2.11 8.53
C GLN A 75 5.14 1.82 7.65
N ALA A 76 4.77 0.55 7.51
CA ALA A 76 3.58 0.14 6.75
C ALA A 76 2.28 0.58 7.43
N LEU A 77 2.21 0.50 8.76
CA LEU A 77 1.06 0.94 9.54
C LEU A 77 0.92 2.46 9.49
N GLU A 78 2.03 3.19 9.63
CA GLU A 78 2.06 4.65 9.57
C GLU A 78 1.65 5.20 8.18
N SER A 79 2.17 4.60 7.11
CA SER A 79 1.87 5.04 5.74
C SER A 79 0.55 4.51 5.17
N GLY A 80 -0.04 3.48 5.80
CA GLY A 80 -1.20 2.75 5.29
C GLY A 80 -0.89 1.89 4.04
N VAL A 81 0.36 1.78 3.63
CA VAL A 81 0.80 1.00 2.47
C VAL A 81 2.07 0.21 2.76
N ALA A 82 2.17 -1.00 2.22
CA ALA A 82 3.36 -1.83 2.32
C ALA A 82 3.79 -2.38 0.96
N PRO A 83 5.11 -2.66 0.81
CA PRO A 83 5.60 -3.37 -0.35
C PRO A 83 5.05 -4.80 -0.38
N ARG A 84 4.85 -5.36 -1.58
CA ARG A 84 4.24 -6.68 -1.79
C ARG A 84 4.94 -7.79 -1.00
N GLU A 85 6.25 -7.72 -0.84
CA GLU A 85 7.06 -8.73 -0.16
C GLU A 85 6.75 -8.80 1.34
N LEU A 86 6.19 -7.73 1.93
CA LEU A 86 5.78 -7.72 3.33
C LEU A 86 4.42 -8.38 3.56
N TYR A 87 3.66 -8.65 2.49
CA TYR A 87 2.30 -9.20 2.58
C TYR A 87 2.20 -10.51 3.37
N PRO A 88 3.08 -11.51 3.16
CA PRO A 88 3.02 -12.77 3.92
C PRO A 88 3.25 -12.56 5.42
N LEU A 89 4.14 -11.63 5.79
CA LEU A 89 4.40 -11.30 7.19
C LEU A 89 3.17 -10.64 7.83
N LEU A 90 2.56 -9.66 7.17
CA LEU A 90 1.36 -8.98 7.67
C LEU A 90 0.18 -9.97 7.83
N LEU A 91 0.02 -10.91 6.90
CA LEU A 91 -0.99 -11.98 7.02
C LEU A 91 -0.72 -12.86 8.23
N LYS A 92 0.51 -13.32 8.43
CA LYS A 92 0.89 -14.14 9.59
C LYS A 92 0.64 -13.40 10.91
N LEU A 93 0.97 -12.11 10.99
CA LEU A 93 0.69 -11.30 12.18
C LEU A 93 -0.81 -11.16 12.42
N LYS A 94 -1.60 -11.03 11.36
CA LYS A 94 -3.07 -11.00 11.46
C LYS A 94 -3.64 -12.33 11.94
N GLU A 95 -3.21 -13.45 11.37
CA GLU A 95 -3.68 -14.80 11.73
C GLU A 95 -3.36 -15.15 13.18
N THR A 96 -2.20 -14.71 13.67
CA THR A 96 -1.79 -14.91 15.06
C THR A 96 -2.42 -13.90 16.03
N GLY A 97 -3.21 -12.94 15.55
CA GLY A 97 -3.82 -11.89 16.37
C GLY A 97 -2.87 -10.82 16.87
N ALA A 98 -1.60 -10.83 16.42
CA ALA A 98 -0.63 -9.79 16.76
C ALA A 98 -0.92 -8.47 16.05
N LEU A 99 -1.52 -8.54 14.86
CA LEU A 99 -2.03 -7.40 14.10
C LEU A 99 -3.55 -7.53 13.94
N ILE A 100 -4.29 -6.47 14.21
CA ILE A 100 -5.72 -6.39 13.90
C ILE A 100 -5.91 -5.37 12.80
N CYS A 101 -6.82 -5.63 11.86
CA CYS A 101 -7.23 -4.68 10.84
C CYS A 101 -8.76 -4.66 10.76
N THR A 102 -9.37 -3.48 10.86
CA THR A 102 -10.80 -3.25 10.63
C THR A 102 -11.09 -2.80 9.20
#